data_AF-A0A2T0LD39-F1
#
_entry.id   AF-A0A2T0LD39-F1
#
_cell.length_a   1.000
_cell.length_b   1.000
_cell.length_c   1.000
_cell.angle_alpha   90.00
_cell.angle_beta   90.00
_cell.angle_gamma   90.00
#
_symmetry.space_group_name_H-M   'P 1'
#
loop_
_entity.id
_entity.type
_entity.pdbx_description
1 polymer ?
#
loop_
_entity_poly.entity_id
_entity_poly.type
_entity_poly.pdbx_seq_one_letter_code
_entity_poly.pdbx_strand_id
1 'polypeptide(L)'
;MIPEWFALVFIGLAGGLAVGSGFVAFITVLDIVPRLAQMSRTEGKIHSYEYALTAGAVVSTWVDFFDWNGHLSGWWSAPLGLFAGCFVGLLAAALTEVLNVLPILAKRMQVQHAVLHLLMAMVFGKVAGSLFQWLLF
;
A
#
# COMPACT_ATOMS: atom_id res chain seq x y z
N MET A 1 12.38 17.30 34.27
CA MET A 1 13.06 17.89 33.09
C MET A 1 13.81 16.90 32.21
N ILE A 2 14.67 16.02 32.73
CA ILE A 2 15.43 15.05 31.89
C ILE A 2 14.63 13.78 31.48
N PRO A 3 13.74 13.20 32.30
CA PRO A 3 13.08 11.93 31.95
C PRO A 3 12.02 12.06 30.84
N GLU A 4 11.41 13.24 30.71
CA GLU A 4 10.39 13.51 29.68
C GLU A 4 10.96 13.58 28.26
N TRP A 5 12.19 14.08 28.09
CA TRP A 5 12.88 14.02 26.79
C TRP A 5 13.18 12.58 26.36
N PHE A 6 13.56 11.73 27.30
CA PHE A 6 13.83 10.32 27.01
C PHE A 6 12.56 9.57 26.59
N ALA A 7 11.44 9.87 27.26
CA ALA A 7 10.13 9.34 26.90
C ALA A 7 9.69 9.81 25.51
N LEU A 8 9.90 11.08 25.15
CA LEU A 8 9.58 11.63 23.83
C LEU A 8 10.40 10.97 22.72
N VAL A 9 11.70 10.78 22.93
CA VAL A 9 12.57 10.08 21.97
C VAL A 9 12.12 8.63 21.79
N PHE A 10 11.76 7.94 22.89
CA PHE A 10 11.28 6.56 22.83
C PHE A 10 9.95 6.44 22.09
N ILE A 11 8.98 7.32 22.39
CA ILE A 11 7.68 7.35 21.72
C ILE A 11 7.84 7.69 20.24
N GLY A 12 8.70 8.65 19.91
CA GLY A 12 9.00 9.02 18.52
C GLY A 12 9.63 7.86 17.73
N LEU A 13 10.60 7.16 18.31
CA LEU A 13 11.20 5.97 17.68
C LEU A 13 10.20 4.82 17.56
N ALA A 14 9.40 4.56 18.59
CA ALA A 14 8.39 3.51 18.56
C ALA A 14 7.31 3.80 17.49
N GLY A 15 6.85 5.05 17.40
CA GLY A 15 5.91 5.48 16.36
C GLY A 15 6.50 5.35 14.95
N GLY A 16 7.74 5.80 14.76
CA GLY A 16 8.45 5.68 13.47
C GLY A 16 8.64 4.23 13.05
N LEU A 17 9.06 3.35 13.97
CA LEU A 17 9.20 1.91 13.70
C LEU A 17 7.85 1.25 13.40
N ALA A 18 6.78 1.60 14.13
CA ALA A 18 5.45 1.07 13.89
C ALA A 18 4.91 1.47 12.50
N VAL A 19 5.02 2.74 12.13
CA VAL A 19 4.56 3.24 10.82
C VAL A 19 5.42 2.68 9.69
N GLY A 20 6.74 2.69 9.84
CA GLY A 20 7.68 2.18 8.82
C GLY A 20 7.50 0.68 8.58
N SER A 21 7.38 -0.12 9.64
CA SER A 21 7.13 -1.56 9.51
C SER A 21 5.76 -1.85 8.89
N GLY A 22 4.72 -1.10 9.24
CA GLY A 22 3.40 -1.21 8.62
C GLY A 22 3.42 -0.88 7.13
N PHE A 23 4.14 0.17 6.73
CA PHE A 23 4.30 0.56 5.34
C PHE A 23 5.02 -0.53 4.52
N VAL A 24 6.17 -1.02 5.00
CA VAL A 24 6.91 -2.08 4.31
C VAL A 24 6.09 -3.37 4.24
N ALA A 25 5.45 -3.78 5.34
CA ALA A 25 4.60 -4.96 5.37
C ALA A 25 3.43 -4.86 4.36
N PHE A 26 2.78 -3.71 4.27
CA PHE A 26 1.69 -3.48 3.31
C PHE A 26 2.17 -3.62 1.86
N ILE A 27 3.28 -2.96 1.51
CA ILE A 27 3.83 -2.97 0.15
C ILE A 27 4.32 -4.38 -0.25
N THR A 28 4.91 -5.12 0.69
CA THR A 28 5.39 -6.49 0.45
C THR A 28 4.25 -7.50 0.36
N VAL A 29 3.24 -7.44 1.24
CA VAL A 29 2.09 -8.37 1.23
C VAL A 29 1.26 -8.23 -0.05
N LEU A 30 1.17 -7.03 -0.61
CA LEU A 30 0.52 -6.78 -1.89
C LEU A 30 1.40 -7.11 -3.10
N ASP A 31 2.62 -7.62 -2.91
CA ASP A 31 3.55 -7.97 -3.98
C ASP A 31 3.81 -6.83 -4.99
N ILE A 32 3.74 -5.57 -4.53
CA ILE A 32 3.89 -4.40 -5.43
C ILE A 32 5.31 -4.33 -6.00
N VAL A 33 6.32 -4.54 -5.16
CA VAL A 33 7.73 -4.52 -5.55
C VAL A 33 8.04 -5.63 -6.58
N PRO A 34 7.73 -6.91 -6.34
CA PRO A 34 7.98 -7.95 -7.34
C PRO A 34 7.17 -7.72 -8.63
N ARG A 35 5.93 -7.24 -8.55
CA ARG A 35 5.09 -6.93 -9.71
C ARG A 35 5.66 -5.78 -10.57
N LEU A 36 6.22 -4.75 -9.93
CA LEU A 36 6.96 -3.69 -10.61
C LEU A 36 8.23 -4.19 -11.31
N ALA A 37 8.99 -5.06 -10.65
CA ALA A 37 10.20 -5.67 -11.20
C ALA A 37 9.88 -6.56 -12.41
N GLN A 38 8.81 -7.36 -12.33
CA GLN A 38 8.33 -8.20 -13.44
C GLN A 38 7.86 -7.36 -14.64
N MET A 39 7.04 -6.33 -14.40
CA MET A 39 6.56 -5.43 -15.47
C MET A 39 7.72 -4.70 -16.16
N SER A 40 8.75 -4.32 -15.40
CA SER A 40 9.97 -3.69 -15.90
C SER A 40 10.99 -4.70 -16.47
N ARG A 41 10.64 -6.00 -16.54
CA ARG A 41 11.51 -7.09 -17.01
C ARG A 41 12.87 -7.15 -16.30
N THR A 42 12.89 -6.72 -15.03
CA THR A 42 14.10 -6.56 -14.20
C THR A 42 13.94 -7.32 -12.88
N GLU A 43 13.59 -8.60 -12.97
CA GLU A 43 13.37 -9.48 -11.80
C GLU A 43 14.63 -9.63 -10.93
N GLY A 44 15.82 -9.47 -11.51
CA GLY A 44 17.09 -9.56 -10.79
C GLY A 44 17.46 -8.33 -9.95
N LYS A 45 16.67 -7.24 -9.94
CA LYS A 45 17.00 -6.00 -9.19
C LYS A 45 15.94 -5.59 -8.17
N ILE A 46 15.25 -6.55 -7.56
CA ILE A 46 14.24 -6.30 -6.52
C ILE A 46 14.78 -5.38 -5.41
N HIS A 47 16.00 -5.63 -4.92
CA HIS A 47 16.60 -4.79 -3.88
C HIS A 47 16.76 -3.32 -4.29
N SER A 48 17.05 -3.02 -5.56
CA SER A 48 17.10 -1.61 -6.00
C SER A 48 15.75 -0.92 -5.91
N TYR A 49 14.64 -1.63 -6.12
CA TYR A 49 13.29 -1.09 -5.94
C TYR A 49 12.97 -0.88 -4.46
N GLU A 50 13.36 -1.80 -3.58
CA GLU A 50 13.21 -1.64 -2.13
C GLU A 50 13.98 -0.43 -1.59
N TYR A 51 15.22 -0.24 -2.05
CA TYR A 51 16.02 0.94 -1.71
C TYR A 51 15.39 2.23 -2.26
N ALA A 52 14.87 2.22 -3.49
CA ALA A 52 14.20 3.39 -4.06
C ALA A 52 12.93 3.76 -3.26
N LEU A 53 12.14 2.77 -2.85
CA LEU A 53 10.95 2.96 -2.02
C LEU A 53 11.32 3.53 -0.65
N THR A 54 12.34 2.96 0.00
CA THR A 54 12.82 3.41 1.32
C THR A 54 13.37 4.82 1.24
N ALA A 55 14.17 5.12 0.22
CA ALA A 55 14.70 6.46 -0.02
C ALA A 55 13.56 7.47 -0.26
N GLY A 56 12.54 7.09 -1.03
CA GLY A 56 11.35 7.91 -1.24
C GLY A 56 10.61 8.23 0.07
N ALA A 57 10.43 7.23 0.94
CA ALA A 57 9.80 7.43 2.25
C ALA A 57 10.62 8.38 3.16
N VAL A 58 11.96 8.22 3.17
CA VAL A 58 12.86 9.11 3.93
C VAL A 58 12.79 10.54 3.40
N VAL A 59 12.84 10.72 2.07
CA VAL A 59 12.73 12.04 1.44
C VAL A 59 11.38 12.68 1.72
N SER A 60 10.27 11.94 1.61
CA SER A 60 8.92 12.45 1.94
C SER A 60 8.85 12.91 3.40
N THR A 61 9.38 12.10 4.33
CA THR A 61 9.40 12.45 5.75
C THR A 61 10.20 13.74 5.99
N TRP A 62 11.34 13.91 5.32
CA TRP A 62 12.11 15.16 5.38
C TRP A 62 11.32 16.35 4.84
N VAL A 63 10.68 16.21 3.68
CA VAL A 63 9.87 17.28 3.07
C VAL A 63 8.74 17.70 4.01
N ASP A 64 8.05 16.73 4.63
CA ASP A 64 6.97 16.99 5.60
C ASP A 64 7.50 17.70 6.86
N PHE A 65 8.67 17.31 7.37
CA PHE A 65 9.26 17.94 8.57
C PHE A 65 9.71 19.39 8.35
N PHE A 66 10.21 19.70 7.15
CA PHE A 66 10.66 21.05 6.81
C PHE A 66 9.53 21.96 6.32
N ASP A 67 8.28 21.46 6.32
CA ASP A 67 7.08 22.17 5.85
C ASP A 67 7.35 22.84 4.49
N TRP A 68 8.05 22.11 3.62
CA TRP A 68 8.57 22.64 2.38
C TRP A 68 7.43 22.81 1.39
N ASN A 69 6.80 23.98 1.44
CA ASN A 69 5.77 24.41 0.51
C ASN A 69 6.44 24.95 -0.76
N GLY A 70 7.10 24.06 -1.48
CA GLY A 70 7.66 24.37 -2.79
C GLY A 70 6.52 24.68 -3.76
N HIS A 71 6.48 25.90 -4.31
CA HIS A 71 5.62 26.23 -5.44
C HIS A 71 6.06 25.43 -6.67
N LEU A 72 5.60 24.18 -6.77
CA LEU A 72 5.79 23.35 -7.95
C LEU A 72 5.03 24.01 -9.10
N SER A 73 5.79 24.47 -10.10
CA SER A 73 5.23 24.93 -11.37
C SER A 73 4.28 23.87 -11.93
N GLY A 74 3.17 24.28 -12.57
CA GLY A 74 2.17 23.39 -13.15
C GLY A 74 2.70 22.39 -14.18
N TRP A 75 3.95 22.53 -14.63
CA TRP A 75 4.66 21.53 -15.43
C TRP A 75 5.03 20.27 -14.64
N TRP A 76 5.29 20.38 -13.34
CA TRP A 76 5.70 19.26 -12.50
C TRP A 76 4.51 18.42 -12.01
N SER A 77 3.29 18.97 -12.05
CA SER A 77 2.08 18.25 -11.66
C SER A 77 1.73 17.11 -12.61
N ALA A 78 2.01 17.27 -13.92
CA ALA A 78 1.73 16.24 -14.92
C ALA A 78 2.51 14.92 -14.69
N PRO A 79 3.86 14.93 -14.59
CA PRO A 79 4.61 13.70 -14.31
C PRO A 79 4.29 13.14 -12.91
N LEU A 80 4.13 13.98 -11.89
CA LEU A 80 3.74 13.52 -10.55
C LEU A 80 2.37 12.84 -10.54
N GLY A 81 1.40 13.38 -11.27
CA GLY A 81 0.08 12.79 -11.44
C GLY A 81 0.13 11.45 -12.15
N LEU A 82 0.99 11.30 -13.16
CA LEU A 82 1.20 10.01 -13.83
C LEU A 82 1.82 8.96 -12.91
N PHE A 83 2.82 9.34 -12.10
CA PHE A 83 3.40 8.42 -11.12
C PHE A 83 2.40 8.02 -10.03
N ALA A 84 1.60 8.99 -9.53
CA ALA A 84 0.53 8.70 -8.58
C ALA A 84 -0.52 7.77 -9.18
N GLY A 85 -0.94 8.03 -10.43
CA GLY A 85 -1.86 7.16 -11.16
C GLY A 85 -1.31 5.75 -11.37
N CYS A 86 -0.03 5.63 -11.71
CA CYS A 86 0.65 4.34 -11.84
C CYS A 86 0.67 3.58 -10.50
N PHE A 87 1.01 4.27 -9.40
CA PHE A 87 1.00 3.68 -8.06
C PHE A 87 -0.40 3.21 -7.64
N VAL A 88 -1.43 4.03 -7.82
CA VAL A 88 -2.82 3.64 -7.53
C VAL A 88 -3.29 2.50 -8.43
N GLY A 89 -2.91 2.50 -9.71
CA GLY A 89 -3.20 1.42 -10.65
C GLY A 89 -2.56 0.09 -10.22
N LEU A 90 -1.30 0.12 -9.77
CA LEU A 90 -0.60 -1.05 -9.23
C LEU A 90 -1.27 -1.56 -7.96
N LEU A 91 -1.68 -0.67 -7.05
CA LEU A 91 -2.43 -1.04 -5.84
C LEU A 91 -3.75 -1.73 -6.20
N ALA A 92 -4.53 -1.16 -7.13
CA ALA A 92 -5.79 -1.75 -7.56
C ALA A 92 -5.58 -3.13 -8.22
N ALA A 93 -4.54 -3.27 -9.06
CA ALA A 93 -4.19 -4.54 -9.68
C ALA A 93 -3.75 -5.59 -8.65
N ALA A 94 -2.93 -5.21 -7.67
CA ALA A 94 -2.48 -6.09 -6.59
C ALA A 94 -3.65 -6.55 -5.72
N LEU A 95 -4.55 -5.64 -5.34
CA LEU A 95 -5.76 -5.98 -4.58
C LEU A 95 -6.63 -6.99 -5.34
N THR A 96 -6.86 -6.79 -6.64
CA THR A 96 -7.65 -7.73 -7.44
C THR A 96 -6.96 -9.08 -7.62
N GLU A 97 -5.63 -9.11 -7.72
CA GLU A 97 -4.87 -10.36 -7.73
C GLU A 97 -5.05 -11.14 -6.43
N VAL A 98 -4.82 -10.50 -5.27
CA VAL A 98 -4.97 -11.14 -3.95
C VAL A 98 -6.41 -11.62 -3.73
N LEU A 99 -7.41 -10.83 -4.13
CA LEU A 99 -8.81 -11.24 -4.05
C LEU A 99 -9.12 -12.44 -4.96
N ASN A 100 -8.50 -12.51 -6.13
CA ASN A 100 -8.63 -13.65 -7.05
C ASN A 100 -7.90 -14.91 -6.55
N VAL A 101 -6.92 -14.78 -5.64
CA VAL A 101 -6.27 -15.92 -4.99
C VAL A 101 -7.24 -16.65 -4.05
N LEU A 102 -8.17 -15.96 -3.37
CA LEU A 102 -9.09 -16.59 -2.42
C LEU A 102 -9.98 -17.70 -3.06
N PRO A 103 -10.65 -17.48 -4.21
CA PRO A 103 -11.34 -18.54 -4.94
C PRO A 103 -10.42 -19.68 -5.40
N ILE A 104 -9.19 -19.36 -5.84
CA ILE A 104 -8.22 -20.35 -6.31
C ILE A 104 -7.83 -21.28 -5.16
N LEU A 105 -7.57 -20.72 -3.98
CA LEU A 105 -7.23 -21.47 -2.78
C LEU A 105 -8.38 -22.38 -2.36
N ALA A 106 -9.61 -21.87 -2.33
CA ALA A 106 -10.81 -22.64 -2.00
C ALA A 106 -11.05 -23.80 -2.98
N LYS A 107 -10.77 -23.60 -4.27
CA LYS A 107 -10.80 -24.67 -5.29
C LYS A 107 -9.69 -25.70 -5.07
N ARG A 108 -8.48 -25.27 -4.70
CA ARG A 108 -7.35 -26.17 -4.41
C ARG A 108 -7.58 -27.04 -3.17
N MET A 109 -8.28 -26.53 -2.16
CA MET A 109 -8.68 -27.31 -0.98
C MET A 109 -9.85 -28.28 -1.26
N GLN A 110 -10.26 -28.44 -2.53
CA GLN A 110 -11.41 -29.26 -2.95
C GLN A 110 -12.75 -28.89 -2.30
N VAL A 111 -12.87 -27.69 -1.71
CA VAL A 111 -14.12 -27.22 -1.09
C VAL A 111 -14.99 -26.52 -2.13
N GLN A 112 -15.33 -27.23 -3.21
CA GLN A 112 -16.02 -26.68 -4.38
C GLN A 112 -17.36 -26.01 -4.02
N HIS A 113 -18.07 -26.55 -3.02
CA HIS A 113 -19.32 -25.96 -2.51
C HIS A 113 -19.10 -24.66 -1.70
N ALA A 114 -17.95 -24.48 -1.05
CA ALA A 114 -17.66 -23.26 -0.30
C ALA A 114 -17.19 -22.09 -1.18
N VAL A 115 -16.70 -22.36 -2.41
CA VAL A 115 -16.33 -21.29 -3.35
C VAL A 115 -17.53 -20.37 -3.63
N LEU A 116 -18.72 -20.94 -3.81
CA LEU A 116 -19.95 -20.18 -4.04
C LEU A 116 -20.31 -19.33 -2.80
N HIS A 117 -20.17 -19.89 -1.61
CA HIS A 117 -20.40 -19.15 -0.36
C HIS A 117 -19.40 -18.00 -0.17
N LEU A 118 -18.12 -18.20 -0.49
CA LEU A 118 -17.08 -17.19 -0.40
C LEU A 118 -17.32 -16.04 -1.39
N LEU A 119 -17.72 -16.38 -2.63
CA LEU A 119 -18.08 -15.39 -3.64
C LEU A 119 -19.32 -14.58 -3.22
N MET A 120 -20.35 -15.26 -2.70
CA MET A 120 -21.57 -14.62 -2.20
C MET A 120 -21.27 -13.72 -1.00
N ALA A 121 -20.39 -14.12 -0.07
CA ALA A 121 -19.95 -13.28 1.04
C ALA A 121 -19.25 -12.00 0.56
N MET A 122 -18.41 -12.09 -0.48
CA MET A 122 -17.75 -10.92 -1.09
C MET A 122 -18.77 -9.98 -1.73
N VAL A 123 -19.75 -10.51 -2.46
CA VAL A 123 -20.82 -9.72 -3.08
C VAL A 123 -21.66 -9.01 -2.02
N PHE A 124 -22.11 -9.73 -0.99
CA PHE A 124 -22.88 -9.14 0.10
C PHE A 124 -22.09 -8.06 0.85
N GLY A 125 -20.80 -8.29 1.12
CA GLY A 125 -19.93 -7.29 1.73
C GLY A 125 -19.84 -6.00 0.89
N LYS A 126 -19.68 -6.12 -0.43
CA LYS A 126 -19.67 -4.96 -1.34
C LYS A 126 -21.02 -4.23 -1.39
N VAL A 127 -22.13 -4.97 -1.44
CA VAL A 127 -23.49 -4.38 -1.45
C VAL A 127 -23.77 -3.67 -0.14
N ALA A 128 -23.48 -4.30 1.00
CA ALA A 128 -23.67 -3.71 2.32
C ALA A 128 -22.78 -2.46 2.51
N GLY A 129 -21.50 -2.53 2.10
CA GLY A 129 -20.59 -1.38 2.14
C GLY A 129 -21.07 -0.22 1.27
N SER A 130 -21.57 -0.50 0.06
CA SER A 130 -22.13 0.52 -0.83
C SER A 130 -23.43 1.13 -0.27
N LEU A 131 -24.29 0.33 0.35
CA LEU A 131 -25.50 0.83 1.02
C LEU A 131 -25.14 1.70 2.23
N PHE A 132 -24.17 1.26 3.05
CA PHE A 132 -23.68 2.03 4.18
C PHE A 132 -23.12 3.39 3.74
N GLN A 133 -22.27 3.40 2.70
CA GLN A 133 -21.73 4.60 2.09
C GLN A 133 -22.83 5.57 1.63
N TRP A 134 -23.98 5.07 1.16
CA TRP A 134 -25.03 5.90 0.59
C TRP A 134 -26.10 6.36 1.60
N LEU A 135 -26.29 5.59 2.68
CA LEU A 135 -27.31 5.88 3.70
C LEU A 135 -26.79 6.70 4.87
N LEU A 136 -25.50 6.57 5.20
CA LEU A 136 -24.88 7.20 6.38
C LEU A 136 -23.84 8.26 6.03
N PHE A 137 -23.35 8.27 4.79
CA PHE A 137 -22.44 9.27 4.23
C PHE A 137 -23.09 9.93 3.01
#